data_AF-A0A7C4K128-F1
#
_entry.id   AF-A0A7C4K128-F1
#
_cell.length_a   1.000
_cell.length_b   1.000
_cell.length_c   1.000
_cell.angle_alpha   90.00
_cell.angle_beta   90.00
_cell.angle_gamma   90.00
#
_symmetry.space_group_name_H-M   'P 1'
#
loop_
_entity.id
_entity.type
_entity.pdbx_description
1 polymer ?
#
loop_
_entity_poly.entity_id
_entity_poly.type
_entity_poly.pdbx_seq_one_letter_code
_entity_poly.pdbx_strand_id
1 'polypeptide(L)'
;MLIQRLDTSNPRDRSKFFDFPFRLYRHSPLWVPPLVTEKRDIFGGHPFYQHSVAEFFIAESGRDVLGRLAILHNRRHNQHCRRQTAFFAFFDCIEDAHVAGELFAAGFDWARKRGLDEIIGPRGLLGSDSGGTLVDGFQHPPALNVPYNFPYYDALIQSAGFVKDRDHLSGYLPGPYELPERFYRIAEWVKQRSGFWIKSFETVAEVRRWAPKAALVHQKAFVNNHEYFPPTEEEFDLIVDSIVTVADPRLLKLVMRGDDVVGFIIAYHDVSAALRRSKGRLWPLGWAYILQERRRAERVNVNGIGILPELRGLGANALLYTELAKSVHEFGFKHIEIIQVDETNFKSRHDMEAIGVQWIKRHRNYRRQL
;
A
#
# COMPACT_ATOMS: atom_id res chain seq x y z
N MET A 1 18.82 -22.30 17.54
CA MET A 1 17.76 -21.60 16.78
C MET A 1 17.04 -22.64 15.93
N LEU A 2 15.72 -22.55 15.81
CA LEU A 2 14.89 -23.45 15.01
C LEU A 2 14.05 -22.62 14.03
N ILE A 3 14.01 -23.03 12.76
CA ILE A 3 13.01 -22.53 11.81
C ILE A 3 11.79 -23.43 11.88
N GLN A 4 10.66 -22.88 12.29
CA GLN A 4 9.38 -23.59 12.35
C GLN A 4 8.50 -23.12 11.19
N ARG A 5 8.04 -24.07 10.39
CA ARG A 5 6.87 -23.88 9.51
C ARG A 5 5.63 -23.86 10.39
N LEU A 6 4.82 -22.81 10.29
CA LEU A 6 3.67 -22.62 11.17
C LEU A 6 2.54 -23.57 10.82
N ASP A 7 1.93 -24.16 11.83
CA ASP A 7 0.60 -24.75 11.69
C ASP A 7 -0.43 -23.61 11.75
N THR A 8 -0.90 -23.18 10.58
CA THR A 8 -1.87 -22.10 10.49
C THR A 8 -3.24 -22.50 11.02
N SER A 9 -3.50 -23.74 11.43
CA SER A 9 -4.72 -24.11 12.17
C SER A 9 -4.61 -23.88 13.68
N ASN A 10 -3.38 -23.80 14.20
CA ASN A 10 -3.09 -23.64 15.62
C ASN A 10 -3.12 -22.16 16.05
N PRO A 11 -4.03 -21.76 16.97
CA PRO A 11 -4.12 -20.38 17.44
C PRO A 11 -2.84 -19.84 18.08
N ARG A 12 -2.02 -20.71 18.70
CA ARG A 12 -0.77 -20.30 19.34
C ARG A 12 0.28 -19.89 18.30
N ASP A 13 0.42 -20.66 17.23
CA ASP A 13 1.35 -20.36 16.14
C ASP A 13 0.93 -19.07 15.41
N ARG A 14 -0.37 -18.89 15.17
CA ARG A 14 -0.92 -17.64 14.66
C ARG A 14 -0.54 -16.44 15.54
N SER A 15 -0.68 -16.58 16.86
CA SER A 15 -0.34 -15.52 17.81
C SER A 15 1.15 -15.17 17.76
N LYS A 16 2.04 -16.18 17.78
CA LYS A 16 3.50 -15.96 17.67
C LYS A 16 3.86 -15.12 16.44
N PHE A 17 3.29 -15.43 15.29
CA PHE A 17 3.52 -14.68 14.05
C PHE A 17 3.02 -13.23 14.13
N PHE A 18 1.80 -13.02 14.65
CA PHE A 18 1.18 -11.68 14.71
C PHE A 18 1.77 -10.78 15.77
N ASP A 19 2.12 -11.33 16.93
CA ASP A 19 2.57 -10.57 18.09
C ASP A 19 4.04 -10.15 17.97
N PHE A 20 4.83 -10.84 17.13
CA PHE A 20 6.25 -10.56 16.99
C PHE A 20 6.57 -9.09 16.62
N PRO A 21 5.94 -8.45 15.62
CA PRO A 21 6.16 -7.02 15.35
C PRO A 21 5.78 -6.11 16.51
N PHE A 22 4.69 -6.41 17.23
CA PHE A 22 4.30 -5.59 18.38
C PHE A 22 5.37 -5.64 19.47
N ARG A 23 6.06 -6.78 19.61
CA ARG A 23 7.22 -6.95 20.48
C ARG A 23 8.45 -6.20 19.93
N LEU A 24 8.76 -6.38 18.66
CA LEU A 24 9.93 -5.83 17.98
C LEU A 24 9.91 -4.30 17.97
N TYR A 25 8.77 -3.70 17.61
CA TYR A 25 8.58 -2.27 17.49
C TYR A 25 7.99 -1.60 18.74
N ARG A 26 7.95 -2.29 19.89
CA ARG A 26 7.27 -1.79 21.12
C ARG A 26 7.76 -0.42 21.59
N HIS A 27 9.02 -0.08 21.32
CA HIS A 27 9.64 1.18 21.67
C HIS A 27 9.86 2.11 20.46
N SER A 28 9.38 1.73 19.27
CA SER A 28 9.49 2.57 18.09
C SER A 28 8.50 3.74 18.16
N PRO A 29 8.96 4.99 18.05
CA PRO A 29 8.07 6.15 18.02
C PRO A 29 7.35 6.30 16.67
N LEU A 30 7.79 5.60 15.62
CA LEU A 30 7.31 5.80 14.25
C LEU A 30 6.56 4.60 13.69
N TRP A 31 6.72 3.41 14.26
CA TRP A 31 5.99 2.26 13.78
C TRP A 31 4.48 2.42 14.02
N VAL A 32 3.71 2.20 12.96
CA VAL A 32 2.25 2.21 12.96
C VAL A 32 1.77 0.78 12.79
N PRO A 33 1.03 0.21 13.75
CA PRO A 33 0.48 -1.13 13.62
C PRO A 33 -0.61 -1.14 12.53
N PRO A 34 -0.70 -2.23 11.77
CA PRO A 34 -1.81 -2.46 10.85
C PRO A 34 -3.14 -2.62 11.59
N LEU A 35 -4.26 -2.47 10.90
CA LEU A 35 -5.57 -2.82 11.45
C LEU A 35 -5.64 -4.33 11.77
N VAL A 36 -6.06 -4.66 12.99
CA VAL A 36 -6.08 -6.04 13.50
C VAL A 36 -7.16 -6.90 12.83
N THR A 37 -8.27 -6.28 12.41
CA THR A 37 -9.37 -6.97 11.72
C THR A 37 -8.95 -7.52 10.36
N GLU A 38 -8.17 -6.76 9.59
CA GLU A 38 -7.67 -7.18 8.27
C GLU A 38 -6.68 -8.36 8.34
N LYS A 39 -6.06 -8.58 9.51
CA LYS A 39 -4.98 -9.57 9.64
C LYS A 39 -5.42 -10.95 10.08
N ARG A 40 -6.53 -11.14 10.78
CA ARG A 40 -6.93 -12.50 11.24
C ARG A 40 -7.21 -13.47 10.08
N ASP A 41 -7.52 -12.94 8.90
CA ASP A 41 -7.87 -13.74 7.73
C ASP A 41 -6.67 -14.17 6.87
N ILE A 42 -5.45 -13.66 7.15
CA ILE A 42 -4.27 -14.00 6.32
C ILE A 42 -3.85 -15.46 6.41
N PHE A 43 -4.39 -16.26 7.33
CA PHE A 43 -4.02 -17.66 7.55
C PHE A 43 -4.96 -18.69 6.89
N GLY A 44 -5.95 -18.24 6.11
CA GLY A 44 -6.81 -19.13 5.31
C GLY A 44 -8.16 -18.57 4.92
N GLY A 45 -8.68 -17.56 5.65
CA GLY A 45 -9.97 -16.92 5.36
C GLY A 45 -9.93 -15.93 4.19
N HIS A 46 -8.73 -15.52 3.77
CA HIS A 46 -8.54 -14.54 2.71
C HIS A 46 -8.85 -15.12 1.31
N PRO A 47 -9.55 -14.40 0.42
CA PRO A 47 -9.89 -14.83 -0.95
C PRO A 47 -8.70 -15.34 -1.79
N PHE A 48 -7.51 -14.78 -1.55
CA PHE A 48 -6.24 -15.28 -2.11
C PHE A 48 -6.11 -16.81 -2.09
N TYR A 49 -6.57 -17.47 -1.02
CA TYR A 49 -6.45 -18.93 -0.85
C TYR A 49 -7.39 -19.75 -1.74
N GLN A 50 -8.37 -19.12 -2.40
CA GLN A 50 -9.24 -19.79 -3.37
C GLN A 50 -8.47 -20.19 -4.64
N HIS A 51 -7.39 -19.47 -4.97
CA HIS A 51 -6.60 -19.72 -6.18
C HIS A 51 -5.11 -19.89 -5.92
N SER A 52 -4.60 -19.41 -4.79
CA SER A 52 -3.17 -19.36 -4.47
C SER A 52 -2.86 -20.03 -3.14
N VAL A 53 -1.57 -20.18 -2.81
CA VAL A 53 -1.12 -20.77 -1.53
C VAL A 53 0.00 -19.94 -0.93
N ALA A 54 0.09 -19.94 0.39
CA ALA A 54 1.15 -19.28 1.13
C ALA A 54 1.64 -20.18 2.27
N GLU A 55 2.86 -19.90 2.72
CA GLU A 55 3.51 -20.59 3.81
C GLU A 55 4.13 -19.59 4.77
N PHE A 56 4.05 -19.88 6.06
CA PHE A 56 4.51 -19.00 7.11
C PHE A 56 5.60 -19.68 7.92
N PHE A 57 6.66 -18.93 8.20
CA PHE A 57 7.82 -19.36 8.95
C PHE A 57 8.08 -18.40 10.11
N ILE A 58 8.54 -18.96 11.23
CA ILE A 58 9.14 -18.22 12.34
C ILE A 58 10.51 -18.81 12.66
N ALA A 59 11.43 -17.95 13.07
CA ALA A 59 12.68 -18.35 13.69
C ALA A 59 12.54 -18.22 15.20
N GLU A 60 12.85 -19.27 15.93
CA GLU A 60 12.76 -19.29 17.40
C GLU A 60 14.08 -19.68 18.05
N SER A 61 14.36 -19.09 19.21
CA SER A 61 15.37 -19.55 20.14
C SER A 61 14.72 -19.75 21.51
N GLY A 62 14.52 -21.01 21.90
CA GLY A 62 13.73 -21.34 23.09
C GLY A 62 12.28 -20.89 22.95
N ARG A 63 11.86 -19.90 23.75
CA ARG A 63 10.50 -19.32 23.71
C ARG A 63 10.41 -18.01 22.93
N ASP A 64 11.54 -17.50 22.45
CA ASP A 64 11.60 -16.21 21.79
C ASP A 64 11.56 -16.34 20.28
N VAL A 65 10.55 -15.70 19.67
CA VAL A 65 10.51 -15.44 18.24
C VAL A 65 11.55 -14.37 17.91
N LEU A 66 12.44 -14.70 16.98
CA LEU A 66 13.54 -13.85 16.49
C LEU A 66 13.23 -13.25 15.12
N GLY A 67 12.33 -13.87 14.36
CA GLY A 67 11.90 -13.37 13.08
C GLY A 67 10.72 -14.16 12.53
N ARG A 68 10.12 -13.63 11.47
CA ARG A 68 9.01 -14.23 10.76
C ARG A 68 9.10 -13.92 9.27
N LEU A 69 8.54 -14.79 8.45
CA LEU A 69 8.52 -14.66 7.01
C LEU A 69 7.29 -15.39 6.45
N ALA A 70 6.66 -14.84 5.41
CA ALA A 70 5.71 -15.58 4.60
C ALA A 70 6.22 -15.69 3.17
N ILE A 71 5.96 -16.83 2.53
CA ILE A 71 6.23 -17.06 1.11
C ILE A 71 4.93 -17.43 0.41
N LEU A 72 4.65 -16.79 -0.70
CA LEU A 72 3.40 -16.85 -1.43
C LEU A 72 3.67 -17.39 -2.83
N HIS A 73 2.83 -18.32 -3.28
CA HIS A 73 2.71 -18.68 -4.68
C HIS A 73 1.39 -18.10 -5.20
N ASN A 74 1.46 -16.89 -5.77
CA ASN A 74 0.30 -16.28 -6.41
C ASN A 74 0.09 -16.87 -7.81
N ARG A 75 -0.79 -17.88 -7.92
CA ARG A 75 -1.03 -18.60 -9.19
C ARG A 75 -1.65 -17.71 -10.25
N ARG A 76 -2.55 -16.81 -9.88
CA ARG A 76 -3.19 -15.87 -10.83
C ARG A 76 -2.17 -14.90 -11.41
N HIS A 77 -1.29 -14.35 -10.57
CA HIS A 77 -0.18 -13.52 -11.04
C HIS A 77 0.71 -14.30 -12.01
N ASN A 78 1.16 -15.50 -11.62
CA ASN A 78 2.04 -16.33 -12.44
C ASN A 78 1.39 -16.72 -13.79
N GLN A 79 0.10 -17.02 -13.81
CA GLN A 79 -0.66 -17.28 -15.03
C GLN A 79 -0.78 -16.02 -15.91
N HIS A 80 -1.10 -14.88 -15.32
CA HIS A 80 -1.27 -13.61 -16.04
C HIS A 80 0.05 -13.12 -16.65
N CYS A 81 1.12 -13.12 -15.85
CA CYS A 81 2.44 -12.62 -16.23
C CYS A 81 3.29 -13.68 -16.95
N ARG A 82 2.83 -14.94 -17.00
CA ARG A 82 3.56 -16.10 -17.55
C ARG A 82 4.94 -16.29 -16.90
N ARG A 83 4.96 -16.32 -15.56
CA ARG A 83 6.17 -16.45 -14.73
C ARG A 83 6.03 -17.59 -13.72
N GLN A 84 7.15 -17.96 -13.10
CA GLN A 84 7.21 -18.92 -11.99
C GLN A 84 7.76 -18.23 -10.73
N THR A 85 7.13 -17.12 -10.34
CA THR A 85 7.61 -16.27 -9.26
C THR A 85 6.95 -16.61 -7.93
N ALA A 86 7.76 -16.73 -6.88
CA ALA A 86 7.33 -16.68 -5.49
C ALA A 86 7.34 -15.21 -5.00
N PHE A 87 6.49 -14.90 -4.03
CA PHE A 87 6.57 -13.62 -3.32
C PHE A 87 6.94 -13.82 -1.86
N PHE A 88 7.76 -12.94 -1.29
CA PHE A 88 7.88 -12.88 0.16
C PHE A 88 7.05 -11.75 0.74
N ALA A 89 6.52 -11.96 1.93
CA ALA A 89 5.68 -11.01 2.66
C ALA A 89 5.95 -11.11 4.16
N PHE A 90 5.48 -10.10 4.91
CA PHE A 90 5.50 -10.09 6.37
C PHE A 90 6.88 -10.35 7.00
N PHE A 91 7.97 -10.11 6.27
CA PHE A 91 9.31 -10.28 6.81
C PHE A 91 9.54 -9.28 7.94
N ASP A 92 9.74 -9.79 9.15
CA ASP A 92 10.25 -9.03 10.28
C ASP A 92 11.32 -9.86 10.97
N CYS A 93 12.42 -9.24 11.38
CA CYS A 93 13.55 -9.93 11.97
C CYS A 93 14.27 -9.01 12.94
N ILE A 94 14.86 -9.57 13.99
CA ILE A 94 15.89 -8.86 14.76
C ILE A 94 17.11 -8.56 13.87
N GLU A 95 17.98 -7.65 14.30
CA GLU A 95 19.21 -7.30 13.58
C GLU A 95 20.24 -8.45 13.63
N ASP A 96 19.95 -9.53 12.92
CA ASP A 96 20.77 -10.74 12.87
C ASP A 96 20.67 -11.37 11.47
N ALA A 97 21.79 -11.31 10.73
CA ALA A 97 21.89 -11.83 9.37
C ALA A 97 21.73 -13.35 9.29
N HIS A 98 22.13 -14.09 10.34
CA HIS A 98 21.97 -15.53 10.39
C HIS A 98 20.49 -15.91 10.54
N VAL A 99 19.74 -15.20 11.40
CA VAL A 99 18.28 -15.39 11.53
C VAL A 99 17.56 -15.10 10.20
N ALA A 100 17.91 -13.98 9.55
CA ALA A 100 17.33 -13.61 8.27
C ALA A 100 17.65 -14.64 7.17
N GLY A 101 18.91 -15.07 7.08
CA GLY A 101 19.37 -16.08 6.12
C GLY A 101 18.63 -17.40 6.24
N GLU A 102 18.47 -17.92 7.47
CA GLU A 102 17.79 -19.19 7.72
C GLU A 102 16.27 -19.12 7.43
N LEU A 103 15.62 -18.00 7.74
CA LEU A 103 14.22 -17.77 7.34
C LEU A 103 14.05 -17.80 5.82
N PHE A 104 14.89 -17.04 5.11
CA PHE A 104 14.84 -16.99 3.66
C PHE A 104 15.22 -18.33 3.02
N ALA A 105 16.19 -19.06 3.56
CA ALA A 105 16.55 -20.41 3.10
C ALA A 105 15.37 -21.37 3.13
N ALA A 106 14.63 -21.42 4.25
CA ALA A 106 13.41 -22.22 4.34
C ALA A 106 12.35 -21.80 3.31
N GLY A 107 12.24 -20.50 3.05
CA GLY A 107 11.35 -19.97 2.03
C GLY A 107 11.76 -20.33 0.60
N PHE A 108 13.05 -20.29 0.29
CA PHE A 108 13.60 -20.71 -1.00
C PHE A 108 13.33 -22.18 -1.26
N ASP A 109 13.55 -23.04 -0.27
CA ASP A 109 13.27 -24.47 -0.39
C ASP A 109 11.80 -24.76 -0.63
N TRP A 110 10.91 -24.01 0.02
CA TRP A 110 9.47 -24.13 -0.21
C TRP A 110 9.07 -23.73 -1.64
N ALA A 111 9.67 -22.66 -2.17
CA ALA A 111 9.44 -22.16 -3.52
C ALA A 111 9.97 -23.12 -4.59
N ARG A 112 11.21 -23.60 -4.46
CA ARG A 112 11.82 -24.56 -5.41
C ARG A 112 11.03 -25.86 -5.49
N LYS A 113 10.56 -26.39 -4.36
CA LYS A 113 9.69 -27.59 -4.32
C LYS A 113 8.38 -27.43 -5.10
N ARG A 114 8.01 -26.20 -5.45
CA ARG A 114 6.81 -25.86 -6.24
C ARG A 114 7.13 -25.45 -7.67
N GLY A 115 8.39 -25.60 -8.11
CA GLY A 115 8.82 -25.24 -9.45
C GLY A 115 8.91 -23.73 -9.69
N LEU A 116 9.02 -22.93 -8.63
CA LEU A 116 9.24 -21.49 -8.72
C LEU A 116 10.74 -21.21 -8.85
N ASP A 117 11.11 -20.31 -9.76
CA ASP A 117 12.49 -20.01 -10.16
C ASP A 117 12.99 -18.62 -9.75
N GLU A 118 12.07 -17.76 -9.30
CA GLU A 118 12.37 -16.42 -8.82
C GLU A 118 11.59 -16.13 -7.54
N ILE A 119 12.13 -15.27 -6.68
CA ILE A 119 11.42 -14.69 -5.56
C ILE A 119 11.50 -13.16 -5.57
N ILE A 120 10.36 -12.49 -5.45
CA ILE A 120 10.22 -11.02 -5.43
C ILE A 120 9.53 -10.58 -4.14
N GLY A 121 9.91 -9.44 -3.56
CA GLY A 121 9.17 -8.88 -2.44
C GLY A 121 9.85 -7.72 -1.74
N PRO A 122 9.28 -7.20 -0.65
CA PRO A 122 8.07 -7.71 -0.03
C PRO A 122 6.80 -7.30 -0.80
N ARG A 123 5.83 -8.21 -0.90
CA ARG A 123 4.48 -7.96 -1.46
C ARG A 123 3.39 -8.60 -0.60
N GLY A 124 2.24 -7.96 -0.49
CA GLY A 124 1.10 -8.47 0.29
C GLY A 124 0.32 -9.60 -0.40
N LEU A 125 -0.84 -9.94 0.17
CA LEU A 125 -1.72 -10.97 -0.41
C LEU A 125 -2.54 -10.39 -1.58
N LEU A 126 -2.88 -9.10 -1.51
CA LEU A 126 -3.55 -8.37 -2.59
C LEU A 126 -2.51 -7.64 -3.44
N GLY A 127 -2.75 -7.56 -4.75
CA GLY A 127 -1.87 -6.82 -5.66
C GLY A 127 -1.83 -5.31 -5.39
N SER A 128 -2.83 -4.77 -4.68
CA SER A 128 -2.92 -3.38 -4.26
C SER A 128 -2.30 -3.09 -2.89
N ASP A 129 -1.83 -4.11 -2.17
CA ASP A 129 -1.21 -3.91 -0.86
C ASP A 129 0.05 -3.04 -1.01
N SER A 130 0.14 -1.95 -0.25
CA SER A 130 1.37 -1.17 -0.16
C SER A 130 2.52 -2.07 0.30
N GLY A 131 3.62 -2.02 -0.43
CA GLY A 131 4.73 -2.97 -0.28
C GLY A 131 6.08 -2.28 -0.09
N GLY A 132 7.13 -3.08 -0.18
CA GLY A 132 8.52 -2.62 -0.08
C GLY A 132 9.05 -2.48 1.34
N THR A 133 10.38 -2.52 1.45
CA THR A 133 11.15 -2.25 2.67
C THR A 133 11.55 -0.79 2.68
N LEU A 134 11.28 -0.07 3.76
CA LEU A 134 11.78 1.29 3.94
C LEU A 134 13.32 1.28 3.94
N VAL A 135 13.92 2.00 2.99
CA VAL A 135 15.38 2.15 2.82
C VAL A 135 15.85 3.59 2.95
N ASP A 136 14.92 4.56 2.96
CA ASP A 136 15.21 5.98 3.15
C ASP A 136 13.99 6.68 3.78
N GLY A 137 14.23 7.72 4.59
CA GLY A 137 13.18 8.49 5.27
C GLY A 137 12.72 7.93 6.62
N PHE A 138 13.60 7.25 7.36
CA PHE A 138 13.32 6.64 8.67
C PHE A 138 12.86 7.62 9.74
N GLN A 139 13.08 8.93 9.56
CA GLN A 139 12.63 10.00 10.45
C GLN A 139 11.16 10.38 10.26
N HIS A 140 10.51 9.89 9.20
CA HIS A 140 9.14 10.24 8.86
C HIS A 140 8.17 9.12 9.27
N PRO A 141 7.02 9.45 9.89
CA PRO A 141 6.01 8.44 10.18
C PRO A 141 5.47 7.83 8.87
N PRO A 142 5.11 6.54 8.84
CA PRO A 142 4.50 5.93 7.68
C PRO A 142 3.06 6.43 7.51
N ALA A 143 2.63 6.58 6.26
CA ALA A 143 1.22 6.77 5.94
C ALA A 143 0.43 5.48 6.24
N LEU A 144 -0.90 5.60 6.22
CA LEU A 144 -1.78 4.45 6.39
C LEU A 144 -1.43 3.34 5.39
N ASN A 145 -1.32 2.10 5.89
CA ASN A 145 -0.98 0.88 5.15
C ASN A 145 0.42 0.84 4.52
N VAL A 146 1.23 1.90 4.63
CA VAL A 146 2.62 1.90 4.18
C VAL A 146 3.52 1.23 5.23
N PRO A 147 4.39 0.28 4.86
CA PRO A 147 5.25 -0.40 5.82
C PRO A 147 6.31 0.53 6.44
N TYR A 148 6.65 0.25 7.69
CA TYR A 148 7.80 0.81 8.39
C TYR A 148 8.62 -0.33 8.99
N ASN A 149 9.93 -0.29 8.77
CA ASN A 149 10.91 -1.19 9.35
C ASN A 149 12.11 -0.44 9.92
N PHE A 150 12.93 -1.12 10.71
CA PHE A 150 14.19 -0.56 11.17
C PHE A 150 15.23 -0.48 10.04
N PRO A 151 16.24 0.42 10.14
CA PRO A 151 17.22 0.66 9.07
C PRO A 151 18.00 -0.56 8.60
N TYR A 152 18.22 -1.54 9.47
CA TYR A 152 19.03 -2.71 9.17
C TYR A 152 18.38 -3.71 8.18
N TYR A 153 17.09 -3.55 7.85
CA TYR A 153 16.38 -4.53 7.01
C TYR A 153 16.92 -4.64 5.58
N ASP A 154 17.38 -3.53 4.98
CA ASP A 154 17.99 -3.55 3.64
C ASP A 154 19.22 -4.49 3.61
N ALA A 155 20.10 -4.35 4.61
CA ALA A 155 21.27 -5.19 4.76
C ALA A 155 20.91 -6.67 5.01
N LEU A 156 19.90 -6.95 5.85
CA LEU A 156 19.43 -8.31 6.10
C LEU A 156 18.92 -8.98 4.81
N ILE A 157 18.09 -8.29 4.04
CA ILE A 157 17.53 -8.83 2.79
C ILE A 157 18.64 -9.06 1.76
N GLN A 158 19.55 -8.09 1.57
CA GLN A 158 20.68 -8.24 0.67
C GLN A 158 21.63 -9.37 1.08
N SER A 159 21.84 -9.59 2.38
CA SER A 159 22.67 -10.69 2.88
C SER A 159 22.12 -12.08 2.53
N ALA A 160 20.82 -12.19 2.29
CA ALA A 160 20.17 -13.41 1.79
C ALA A 160 20.29 -13.59 0.25
N GLY A 161 21.10 -12.75 -0.41
CA GLY A 161 21.39 -12.83 -1.85
C GLY A 161 20.36 -12.12 -2.74
N PHE A 162 19.53 -11.26 -2.17
CA PHE A 162 18.59 -10.43 -2.92
C PHE A 162 19.28 -9.19 -3.49
N VAL A 163 18.82 -8.77 -4.66
CA VAL A 163 19.20 -7.49 -5.28
C VAL A 163 17.98 -6.58 -5.39
N LYS A 164 18.21 -5.28 -5.56
CA LYS A 164 17.13 -4.33 -5.85
C LYS A 164 16.34 -4.81 -7.08
N ASP A 165 15.02 -4.85 -6.92
CA ASP A 165 14.07 -4.92 -8.03
C ASP A 165 13.62 -3.51 -8.42
N ARG A 166 13.05 -2.79 -7.44
CA ARG A 166 12.40 -1.49 -7.69
C ARG A 166 12.27 -0.67 -6.42
N ASP A 167 12.30 0.65 -6.57
CA ASP A 167 11.94 1.60 -5.53
C ASP A 167 10.58 2.28 -5.79
N HIS A 168 9.85 2.54 -4.71
CA HIS A 168 8.64 3.36 -4.65
C HIS A 168 8.93 4.58 -3.78
N LEU A 169 8.55 5.75 -4.27
CA LEU A 169 8.85 7.04 -3.64
C LEU A 169 7.59 7.63 -3.02
N SER A 170 7.65 7.98 -1.74
CA SER A 170 6.60 8.80 -1.12
C SER A 170 7.08 10.24 -0.99
N GLY A 171 6.21 11.16 -1.40
CA GLY A 171 6.49 12.58 -1.52
C GLY A 171 5.78 13.41 -0.46
N TYR A 172 6.33 14.57 -0.14
CA TYR A 172 5.76 15.56 0.75
C TYR A 172 5.50 16.87 0.01
N LEU A 173 4.36 17.49 0.33
CA LEU A 173 4.04 18.85 -0.10
C LEU A 173 3.36 19.59 1.07
N PRO A 174 3.69 20.87 1.32
CA PRO A 174 2.92 21.67 2.28
C PRO A 174 1.46 21.83 1.78
N GLY A 175 0.51 21.74 2.70
CA GLY A 175 -0.92 21.93 2.42
C GLY A 175 -1.29 23.34 1.90
N PRO A 176 -0.78 24.45 2.46
CA PRO A 176 -1.04 25.79 1.92
C PRO A 176 -0.29 26.06 0.60
N TYR A 177 0.13 25.03 -0.13
CA TYR A 177 0.76 25.18 -1.42
C TYR A 177 -0.26 25.63 -2.46
N GLU A 178 -0.06 26.82 -3.01
CA GLU A 178 -0.84 27.30 -4.13
C GLU A 178 -0.30 26.71 -5.43
N LEU A 179 -1.18 26.02 -6.16
CA LEU A 179 -0.83 25.56 -7.51
C LEU A 179 -0.57 26.77 -8.41
N PRO A 180 0.40 26.69 -9.33
CA PRO A 180 0.60 27.74 -10.32
C PRO A 180 -0.69 28.06 -11.09
N GLU A 181 -1.00 29.34 -11.31
CA GLU A 181 -2.25 29.83 -11.92
C GLU A 181 -2.60 29.13 -13.25
N ARG A 182 -1.58 28.73 -14.02
CA ARG A 182 -1.74 27.96 -15.27
C ARG A 182 -2.58 26.69 -15.07
N PHE A 183 -2.47 26.00 -13.94
CA PHE A 183 -3.24 24.78 -13.65
C PHE A 183 -4.72 25.09 -13.50
N TYR A 184 -5.08 26.17 -12.80
CA TYR A 184 -6.47 26.61 -12.67
C TYR A 184 -7.07 27.01 -14.02
N ARG A 185 -6.32 27.75 -14.84
CA ARG A 185 -6.78 28.13 -16.20
C ARG A 185 -7.02 26.92 -17.10
N ILE A 186 -6.11 25.95 -17.08
CA ILE A 186 -6.26 24.71 -17.85
C ILE A 186 -7.45 23.90 -17.34
N ALA A 187 -7.60 23.75 -16.01
CA ALA A 187 -8.71 23.01 -15.42
C ALA A 187 -10.07 23.61 -15.80
N GLU A 188 -10.20 24.94 -15.76
CA GLU A 188 -11.42 25.64 -16.13
C GLU A 188 -11.74 25.45 -17.63
N TRP A 189 -10.73 25.57 -18.49
CA TRP A 189 -10.88 25.33 -19.92
C TRP A 189 -11.35 23.90 -20.23
N VAL A 190 -10.78 22.90 -19.55
CA VAL A 190 -11.15 21.48 -19.70
C VAL A 190 -12.59 21.22 -19.21
N LYS A 191 -13.01 21.84 -18.11
CA LYS A 191 -14.40 21.74 -17.61
C LYS A 191 -15.39 22.30 -18.64
N GLN A 192 -15.12 23.49 -19.18
CA GLN A 192 -16.04 24.18 -20.08
C GLN A 192 -16.14 23.56 -21.48
N ARG A 193 -15.02 23.10 -22.05
CA ARG A 193 -14.96 22.71 -23.47
C ARG A 193 -14.92 21.20 -23.73
N SER A 194 -14.71 20.39 -22.71
CA SER A 194 -14.45 18.95 -22.90
C SER A 194 -15.38 18.04 -22.12
N GLY A 195 -16.43 18.59 -21.47
CA GLY A 195 -17.46 17.84 -20.78
C GLY A 195 -16.98 17.16 -19.49
N PHE A 196 -15.84 17.60 -18.95
CA PHE A 196 -15.29 17.05 -17.73
C PHE A 196 -15.94 17.65 -16.50
N TRP A 197 -16.25 16.82 -15.51
CA TRP A 197 -16.74 17.26 -14.21
C TRP A 197 -16.27 16.31 -13.11
N ILE A 198 -16.40 16.74 -11.85
CA ILE A 198 -15.96 15.96 -10.68
C ILE A 198 -17.16 15.37 -9.96
N LYS A 199 -17.20 14.05 -9.81
CA LYS A 199 -18.13 13.38 -8.91
C LYS A 199 -17.49 13.26 -7.53
N SER A 200 -18.09 13.96 -6.56
CA SER A 200 -17.78 13.81 -5.14
C SER A 200 -18.80 12.89 -4.46
N PHE A 201 -18.43 12.33 -3.31
CA PHE A 201 -19.28 11.44 -2.53
C PHE A 201 -19.58 12.01 -1.15
N GLU A 202 -20.79 11.76 -0.66
CA GLU A 202 -21.19 12.11 0.72
C GLU A 202 -21.28 10.88 1.63
N THR A 203 -21.53 9.71 1.05
CA THR A 203 -21.76 8.47 1.82
C THR A 203 -20.94 7.31 1.31
N VAL A 204 -20.60 6.38 2.22
CA VAL A 204 -19.92 5.12 1.86
C VAL A 204 -20.75 4.27 0.91
N ALA A 205 -22.07 4.25 1.06
CA ALA A 205 -22.97 3.50 0.18
C ALA A 205 -22.86 3.98 -1.27
N GLU A 206 -22.73 5.28 -1.48
CA GLU A 206 -22.52 5.85 -2.80
C GLU A 206 -21.15 5.46 -3.38
N VAL A 207 -20.08 5.54 -2.58
CA VAL A 207 -18.75 5.08 -2.99
C VAL A 207 -18.79 3.63 -3.47
N ARG A 208 -19.43 2.74 -2.70
CA ARG A 208 -19.57 1.31 -3.06
C ARG A 208 -20.29 1.11 -4.38
N ARG A 209 -21.37 1.87 -4.63
CA ARG A 209 -22.12 1.80 -5.90
C ARG A 209 -21.25 2.19 -7.11
N TRP A 210 -20.32 3.11 -6.93
CA TRP A 210 -19.44 3.59 -8.00
C TRP A 210 -18.11 2.83 -8.11
N ALA A 211 -17.73 2.07 -7.08
CA ALA A 211 -16.46 1.36 -7.02
C ALA A 211 -16.20 0.46 -8.26
N PRO A 212 -17.17 -0.32 -8.78
CA PRO A 212 -16.95 -1.13 -9.97
C PRO A 212 -16.54 -0.31 -11.21
N LYS A 213 -17.14 0.87 -11.40
CA LYS A 213 -16.77 1.76 -12.52
C LYS A 213 -15.37 2.34 -12.33
N ALA A 214 -15.01 2.72 -11.10
CA ALA A 214 -13.66 3.20 -10.79
C ALA A 214 -12.60 2.10 -10.98
N ALA A 215 -12.93 0.85 -10.66
CA ALA A 215 -12.06 -0.31 -10.84
C ALA A 215 -11.70 -0.54 -12.32
N LEU A 216 -12.66 -0.38 -13.23
CA LEU A 216 -12.41 -0.48 -14.67
C LEU A 216 -11.43 0.58 -15.16
N VAL A 217 -11.53 1.80 -14.63
CA VAL A 217 -10.58 2.88 -14.93
C VAL A 217 -9.21 2.59 -14.35
N HIS A 218 -9.14 2.11 -13.12
CA HIS A 218 -7.89 1.67 -12.50
C HIS A 218 -7.22 0.58 -13.32
N GLN A 219 -7.96 -0.48 -13.70
CA GLN A 219 -7.47 -1.54 -14.56
C GLN A 219 -6.87 -0.98 -15.86
N LYS A 220 -7.60 -0.12 -16.58
CA LYS A 220 -7.12 0.47 -17.84
C LYS A 220 -5.92 1.41 -17.63
N ALA A 221 -5.89 2.15 -16.53
CA ALA A 221 -4.81 3.09 -16.22
C ALA A 221 -3.50 2.39 -15.85
N PHE A 222 -3.58 1.19 -15.28
CA PHE A 222 -2.45 0.41 -14.77
C PHE A 222 -2.21 -0.91 -15.53
N VAL A 223 -2.92 -1.20 -16.63
CA VAL A 223 -2.73 -2.44 -17.41
C VAL A 223 -1.29 -2.64 -17.91
N ASN A 224 -0.57 -1.55 -18.17
CA ASN A 224 0.82 -1.58 -18.58
C ASN A 224 1.80 -1.53 -17.39
N ASN A 225 1.29 -1.42 -16.16
CA ASN A 225 2.13 -1.58 -14.99
C ASN A 225 2.50 -3.06 -14.88
N HIS A 226 3.80 -3.35 -14.96
CA HIS A 226 4.37 -4.69 -14.88
C HIS A 226 3.94 -5.48 -13.60
N GLU A 227 3.52 -4.78 -12.56
CA GLU A 227 3.07 -5.32 -11.27
C GLU A 227 1.58 -5.67 -11.25
N TYR A 228 0.82 -5.12 -12.20
CA TYR A 228 -0.62 -5.23 -12.22
C TYR A 228 -1.06 -6.63 -12.68
N PHE A 229 -2.02 -7.19 -11.94
CA PHE A 229 -2.85 -8.30 -12.38
C PHE A 229 -4.26 -8.06 -11.85
N PRO A 230 -5.30 -8.51 -12.57
CA PRO A 230 -6.68 -8.24 -12.16
C PRO A 230 -7.06 -9.04 -10.90
N PRO A 231 -7.61 -8.40 -9.85
CA PRO A 231 -8.12 -9.10 -8.67
C PRO A 231 -9.36 -9.93 -9.00
N THR A 232 -9.71 -10.89 -8.13
CA THR A 232 -11.05 -11.52 -8.15
C THR A 232 -12.13 -10.55 -7.66
N GLU A 233 -13.40 -10.92 -7.80
CA GLU A 233 -14.51 -10.13 -7.27
C GLU A 233 -14.43 -10.01 -5.74
N GLU A 234 -14.11 -11.10 -5.06
CA GLU A 234 -13.96 -11.12 -3.59
C GLU A 234 -12.71 -10.35 -3.12
N GLU A 235 -11.60 -10.43 -3.87
CA GLU A 235 -10.42 -9.60 -3.61
C GLU A 235 -10.73 -8.11 -3.84
N PHE A 236 -11.52 -7.79 -4.86
CA PHE A 236 -11.97 -6.43 -5.14
C PHE A 236 -12.85 -5.88 -4.01
N ASP A 237 -13.78 -6.68 -3.48
CA ASP A 237 -14.61 -6.30 -2.34
C ASP A 237 -13.76 -6.00 -1.10
N LEU A 238 -12.73 -6.81 -0.82
CA LEU A 238 -11.78 -6.53 0.26
C LEU A 238 -11.03 -5.21 0.06
N ILE A 239 -10.60 -4.90 -1.16
CA ILE A 239 -9.96 -3.63 -1.49
C ILE A 239 -10.93 -2.48 -1.19
N VAL A 240 -12.16 -2.55 -1.68
CA VAL A 240 -13.17 -1.51 -1.44
C VAL A 240 -13.45 -1.35 0.05
N ASP A 241 -13.59 -2.45 0.79
CA ASP A 241 -13.83 -2.47 2.23
C ASP A 241 -12.69 -1.80 3.01
N SER A 242 -11.44 -2.08 2.65
CA SER A 242 -10.27 -1.46 3.28
C SER A 242 -10.27 0.07 3.08
N ILE A 243 -10.63 0.53 1.87
CA ILE A 243 -10.72 1.94 1.52
C ILE A 243 -11.83 2.61 2.35
N VAL A 244 -13.06 2.08 2.32
CA VAL A 244 -14.20 2.78 2.93
C VAL A 244 -14.23 2.70 4.45
N THR A 245 -13.57 1.71 5.05
CA THR A 245 -13.47 1.58 6.52
C THR A 245 -12.75 2.79 7.13
N VAL A 246 -11.75 3.31 6.44
CA VAL A 246 -10.89 4.40 6.91
C VAL A 246 -11.12 5.73 6.19
N ALA A 247 -11.75 5.73 5.01
CA ALA A 247 -11.99 6.92 4.21
C ALA A 247 -13.09 7.84 4.79
N ASP A 248 -12.90 9.13 4.52
CA ASP A 248 -13.99 10.10 4.43
C ASP A 248 -14.44 10.13 2.96
N PRO A 249 -15.71 9.81 2.63
CA PRO A 249 -16.19 9.76 1.24
C PRO A 249 -15.88 11.03 0.44
N ARG A 250 -15.82 12.19 1.09
CA ARG A 250 -15.57 13.48 0.46
C ARG A 250 -14.14 13.65 -0.08
N LEU A 251 -13.21 12.82 0.40
CA LEU A 251 -11.82 12.75 -0.09
C LEU A 251 -11.65 11.74 -1.23
N LEU A 252 -12.68 10.97 -1.54
CA LEU A 252 -12.74 10.12 -2.72
C LEU A 252 -13.43 10.92 -3.82
N LYS A 253 -12.85 10.94 -5.02
CA LYS A 253 -13.41 11.68 -6.14
C LYS A 253 -13.24 10.90 -7.43
N LEU A 254 -14.21 11.02 -8.33
CA LEU A 254 -14.08 10.55 -9.70
C LEU A 254 -14.03 11.74 -10.66
N VAL A 255 -13.17 11.60 -11.66
CA VAL A 255 -13.17 12.48 -12.82
C VAL A 255 -14.09 11.87 -13.84
N MET A 256 -15.08 12.64 -14.26
CA MET A 256 -16.11 12.24 -15.19
C MET A 256 -15.90 12.95 -16.52
N ARG A 257 -16.28 12.31 -17.62
CA ARG A 257 -16.43 12.94 -18.94
C ARG A 257 -17.78 12.50 -19.50
N GLY A 258 -18.78 13.39 -19.50
CA GLY A 258 -20.17 12.94 -19.65
C GLY A 258 -20.55 11.96 -18.53
N ASP A 259 -21.04 10.77 -18.90
CA ASP A 259 -21.43 9.72 -17.95
C ASP A 259 -20.29 8.71 -17.64
N ASP A 260 -19.17 8.83 -18.33
CA ASP A 260 -18.04 7.92 -18.19
C ASP A 260 -17.09 8.35 -17.07
N VAL A 261 -16.68 7.38 -16.25
CA VAL A 261 -15.58 7.56 -15.31
C VAL A 261 -14.28 7.49 -16.10
N VAL A 262 -13.43 8.50 -15.96
CA VAL A 262 -12.17 8.60 -16.70
C VAL A 262 -10.95 8.79 -15.81
N GLY A 263 -11.15 9.06 -14.52
CA GLY A 263 -10.10 9.16 -13.53
C GLY A 263 -10.61 9.13 -12.11
N PHE A 264 -9.71 9.15 -11.14
CA PHE A 264 -10.04 9.10 -9.72
C PHE A 264 -8.98 9.80 -8.85
N ILE A 265 -9.40 10.21 -7.67
CA ILE A 265 -8.57 10.64 -6.54
C ILE A 265 -8.99 9.80 -5.34
N ILE A 266 -8.01 9.16 -4.71
CA ILE A 266 -8.15 8.39 -3.47
C ILE A 266 -7.22 9.01 -2.45
N ALA A 267 -7.80 9.72 -1.49
CA ALA A 267 -7.09 10.35 -0.39
C ALA A 267 -7.72 9.99 0.96
N TYR A 268 -6.90 10.00 2.01
CA TYR A 268 -7.31 9.65 3.37
C TYR A 268 -6.78 10.66 4.37
N HIS A 269 -7.53 10.88 5.45
CA HIS A 269 -6.96 11.50 6.64
C HIS A 269 -5.81 10.62 7.16
N ASP A 270 -4.72 11.23 7.62
CA ASP A 270 -3.69 10.50 8.34
C ASP A 270 -4.23 10.06 9.71
N VAL A 271 -4.51 8.76 9.84
CA VAL A 271 -5.03 8.13 11.07
C VAL A 271 -3.94 7.34 11.81
N SER A 272 -2.67 7.49 11.43
CA SER A 272 -1.53 6.76 12.01
C SER A 272 -1.47 6.89 13.54
N ALA A 273 -1.74 8.08 14.08
CA ALA A 273 -1.75 8.34 15.52
C ALA A 273 -2.86 7.58 16.25
N ALA A 274 -4.06 7.45 15.66
CA ALA A 274 -5.13 6.60 16.21
C ALA A 274 -4.72 5.14 16.22
N LEU A 275 -4.15 4.64 15.12
CA LEU A 275 -3.72 3.24 15.01
C LEU A 275 -2.63 2.90 16.02
N ARG A 276 -1.66 3.80 16.22
CA ARG A 276 -0.64 3.66 17.26
C ARG A 276 -1.25 3.61 18.65
N ARG A 277 -2.17 4.53 18.96
CA ARG A 277 -2.86 4.58 20.26
C ARG A 277 -3.71 3.33 20.51
N SER A 278 -4.38 2.81 19.49
CA SER A 278 -5.25 1.63 19.57
C SER A 278 -4.51 0.30 19.42
N LYS A 279 -3.20 0.34 19.13
CA LYS A 279 -2.42 -0.84 18.72
C LYS A 279 -3.09 -1.59 17.54
N GLY A 280 -3.69 -0.84 16.62
CA GLY A 280 -4.42 -1.36 15.46
C GLY A 280 -5.78 -2.00 15.77
N ARG A 281 -6.23 -2.01 17.02
CA ARG A 281 -7.52 -2.63 17.42
C ARG A 281 -8.65 -1.63 17.32
N LEU A 282 -9.69 -1.92 16.54
CA LEU A 282 -10.89 -1.06 16.48
C LEU A 282 -11.74 -1.15 17.74
N TRP A 283 -11.84 -2.32 18.35
CA TRP A 283 -12.67 -2.54 19.54
C TRP A 283 -11.82 -2.66 20.81
N PRO A 284 -12.30 -2.16 21.97
CA PRO A 284 -13.59 -1.48 22.14
C PRO A 284 -13.61 0.01 21.77
N LEU A 285 -12.46 0.70 21.74
CA LEU A 285 -12.38 2.17 21.63
C LEU A 285 -11.55 2.69 20.45
N GLY A 286 -10.90 1.83 19.66
CA GLY A 286 -10.04 2.28 18.55
C GLY A 286 -10.78 3.02 17.45
N TRP A 287 -12.03 2.64 17.16
CA TRP A 287 -12.90 3.37 16.23
C TRP A 287 -13.09 4.83 16.66
N ALA A 288 -13.21 5.10 17.97
CA ALA A 288 -13.38 6.45 18.49
C ALA A 288 -12.10 7.27 18.31
N TYR A 289 -10.92 6.67 18.46
CA TYR A 289 -9.65 7.33 18.16
C TYR A 289 -9.55 7.68 16.67
N ILE A 290 -9.96 6.77 15.77
CA ILE A 290 -9.96 7.06 14.31
C ILE A 290 -10.90 8.21 13.99
N LEU A 291 -12.13 8.22 14.52
CA LEU A 291 -13.08 9.33 14.31
C LEU A 291 -12.55 10.66 14.87
N GLN A 292 -11.86 10.61 16.01
CA GLN A 292 -11.19 11.78 16.58
C GLN A 292 -10.07 12.27 15.66
N GLU A 293 -9.22 11.38 15.13
CA GLU A 293 -8.15 11.75 14.19
C GLU A 293 -8.72 12.36 12.92
N ARG A 294 -9.77 11.80 12.33
CA ARG A 294 -10.39 12.36 11.12
C ARG A 294 -10.79 13.83 11.27
N ARG A 295 -11.09 14.30 12.48
CA ARG A 295 -11.46 15.70 12.74
C ARG A 295 -10.26 16.62 13.00
N ARG A 296 -9.10 16.07 13.40
CA ARG A 296 -7.93 16.85 13.81
C ARG A 296 -6.70 16.62 12.93
N ALA A 297 -6.75 15.66 12.01
CA ALA A 297 -5.62 15.29 11.18
C ALA A 297 -5.22 16.49 10.32
N GLU A 298 -4.01 16.99 10.55
CA GLU A 298 -3.44 18.06 9.75
C GLU A 298 -2.78 17.55 8.46
N ARG A 299 -2.72 16.21 8.29
CA ARG A 299 -2.13 15.55 7.12
C ARG A 299 -3.17 14.76 6.34
N VAL A 300 -3.09 14.86 5.02
CA VAL A 300 -3.78 13.99 4.06
C VAL A 300 -2.78 13.08 3.33
N ASN A 301 -3.13 11.80 3.23
CA ASN A 301 -2.39 10.78 2.51
C ASN A 301 -3.08 10.54 1.16
N VAL A 302 -2.41 10.88 0.08
CA VAL A 302 -2.89 10.71 -1.30
C VAL A 302 -2.35 9.39 -1.83
N ASN A 303 -3.20 8.36 -1.83
CA ASN A 303 -2.81 6.99 -2.17
C ASN A 303 -2.86 6.73 -3.68
N GLY A 304 -3.86 7.28 -4.36
CA GLY A 304 -4.04 7.06 -5.79
C GLY A 304 -4.60 8.28 -6.49
N ILE A 305 -3.89 8.74 -7.54
CA ILE A 305 -4.40 9.70 -8.51
C ILE A 305 -4.17 9.08 -9.88
N GLY A 306 -5.26 8.89 -10.62
CA GLY A 306 -5.21 8.21 -11.91
C GLY A 306 -6.15 8.82 -12.92
N ILE A 307 -5.72 8.82 -14.18
CA ILE A 307 -6.58 9.08 -15.34
C ILE A 307 -6.25 8.11 -16.45
N LEU A 308 -7.26 7.77 -17.26
CA LEU A 308 -7.11 6.94 -18.45
C LEU A 308 -5.96 7.45 -19.34
N PRO A 309 -5.09 6.55 -19.85
CA PRO A 309 -3.89 6.94 -20.59
C PRO A 309 -4.16 7.86 -21.79
N GLU A 310 -5.25 7.60 -22.52
CA GLU A 310 -5.71 8.33 -23.70
C GLU A 310 -6.03 9.81 -23.43
N LEU A 311 -6.32 10.15 -22.17
CA LEU A 311 -6.68 11.50 -21.75
C LEU A 311 -5.52 12.24 -21.07
N ARG A 312 -4.36 11.59 -20.93
CA ARG A 312 -3.16 12.20 -20.33
C ARG A 312 -2.62 13.28 -21.29
N GLY A 313 -2.41 14.50 -20.76
CA GLY A 313 -1.91 15.63 -21.54
C GLY A 313 -2.99 16.57 -22.10
N LEU A 314 -4.27 16.19 -22.05
CA LEU A 314 -5.40 17.06 -22.40
C LEU A 314 -5.79 18.04 -21.27
N GLY A 315 -4.84 18.40 -20.41
CA GLY A 315 -5.11 19.24 -19.23
C GLY A 315 -5.85 18.53 -18.09
N ALA A 316 -6.22 17.26 -18.25
CA ALA A 316 -6.99 16.53 -17.25
C ALA A 316 -6.21 16.24 -15.93
N ASN A 317 -4.87 16.20 -15.97
CA ASN A 317 -4.05 16.22 -14.76
C ASN A 317 -4.22 17.55 -13.98
N ALA A 318 -4.39 18.68 -14.68
CA ALA A 318 -4.63 19.96 -14.02
C ALA A 318 -5.98 19.97 -13.29
N LEU A 319 -7.00 19.31 -13.85
CA LEU A 319 -8.27 19.11 -13.18
C LEU A 319 -8.12 18.30 -11.88
N LEU A 320 -7.34 17.21 -11.91
CA LEU A 320 -7.06 16.40 -10.72
C LEU A 320 -6.31 17.20 -9.64
N TYR A 321 -5.26 17.92 -10.01
CA TYR A 321 -4.47 18.70 -9.05
C TYR A 321 -5.26 19.86 -8.45
N THR A 322 -6.02 20.60 -9.28
CA THR A 322 -6.86 21.70 -8.77
C THR A 322 -7.97 21.19 -7.84
N GLU A 323 -8.54 20.03 -8.13
CA GLU A 323 -9.55 19.40 -7.27
C GLU A 323 -8.96 18.85 -5.96
N LEU A 324 -7.72 18.36 -5.98
CA LEU A 324 -6.98 18.00 -4.77
C LEU A 324 -6.67 19.24 -3.92
N ALA A 325 -6.16 20.32 -4.54
CA ALA A 325 -5.86 21.57 -3.86
C ALA A 325 -7.12 22.16 -3.20
N LYS A 326 -8.26 22.09 -3.89
CA LYS A 326 -9.57 22.45 -3.32
C LYS A 326 -9.89 21.63 -2.07
N SER A 327 -9.75 20.29 -2.11
CA SER A 327 -9.96 19.45 -0.93
C SER A 327 -9.00 19.76 0.21
N VAL A 328 -7.73 20.03 -0.10
CA VAL A 328 -6.73 20.40 0.91
C VAL A 328 -7.13 21.68 1.64
N HIS A 329 -7.60 22.68 0.90
CA HIS A 329 -8.09 23.93 1.45
C HIS A 329 -9.37 23.75 2.27
N GLU A 330 -10.38 23.05 1.74
CA GLU A 330 -11.68 22.83 2.41
C GLU A 330 -11.55 22.09 3.74
N PHE A 331 -10.62 21.13 3.83
CA PHE A 331 -10.35 20.37 5.05
C PHE A 331 -9.30 21.02 5.96
N GLY A 332 -8.64 22.09 5.50
CA GLY A 332 -7.59 22.77 6.26
C GLY A 332 -6.34 21.91 6.50
N PHE A 333 -6.01 20.98 5.58
CA PHE A 333 -4.81 20.17 5.71
C PHE A 333 -3.56 21.05 5.59
N LYS A 334 -2.60 20.83 6.48
CA LYS A 334 -1.29 21.51 6.50
C LYS A 334 -0.20 20.72 5.80
N HIS A 335 -0.40 19.42 5.62
CA HIS A 335 0.57 18.51 5.04
C HIS A 335 -0.10 17.55 4.06
N ILE A 336 0.53 17.33 2.92
CA ILE A 336 0.12 16.35 1.92
C ILE A 336 1.24 15.33 1.80
N GLU A 337 0.91 14.05 1.90
CA GLU A 337 1.82 12.96 1.57
C GLU A 337 1.33 12.21 0.34
N ILE A 338 2.14 12.18 -0.71
CA ILE A 338 1.92 11.32 -1.88
C ILE A 338 2.51 9.96 -1.58
N ILE A 339 1.74 8.89 -1.76
CA ILE A 339 2.15 7.54 -1.38
C ILE A 339 2.70 6.75 -2.57
N GLN A 340 3.89 6.16 -2.41
CA GLN A 340 4.45 5.07 -3.22
C GLN A 340 4.29 5.21 -4.75
N VAL A 341 4.84 6.28 -5.31
CA VAL A 341 4.98 6.43 -6.77
C VAL A 341 6.14 5.56 -7.26
N ASP A 342 5.87 4.68 -8.22
CA ASP A 342 6.88 3.84 -8.88
C ASP A 342 8.01 4.70 -9.49
N GLU A 343 9.28 4.37 -9.21
CA GLU A 343 10.44 5.12 -9.70
C GLU A 343 10.52 5.23 -11.23
N THR A 344 9.94 4.27 -11.95
CA THR A 344 9.90 4.21 -13.42
C THR A 344 8.75 5.03 -14.03
N ASN A 345 7.82 5.53 -13.21
CA ASN A 345 6.75 6.42 -13.67
C ASN A 345 7.25 7.87 -13.83
N PHE A 346 8.22 8.06 -14.73
CA PHE A 346 8.90 9.35 -14.96
C PHE A 346 7.94 10.51 -15.18
N LYS A 347 6.84 10.27 -15.93
CA LYS A 347 5.84 11.30 -16.21
C LYS A 347 5.14 11.79 -14.94
N SER A 348 4.63 10.86 -14.12
CA SER A 348 3.98 11.24 -12.87
C SER A 348 4.96 11.89 -11.90
N ARG A 349 6.20 11.40 -11.83
CA ARG A 349 7.22 11.99 -10.95
C ARG A 349 7.57 13.41 -11.36
N HIS A 350 7.79 13.65 -12.65
CA HIS A 350 8.09 14.97 -13.17
C HIS A 350 6.92 15.95 -12.97
N ASP A 351 5.67 15.51 -13.20
CA ASP A 351 4.48 16.32 -12.94
C ASP A 351 4.39 16.72 -11.46
N MET A 352 4.71 15.79 -10.54
CA MET A 352 4.70 16.00 -9.10
C MET A 352 5.84 16.91 -8.62
N GLU A 353 7.05 16.73 -9.15
CA GLU A 353 8.20 17.61 -8.88
C GLU A 353 7.92 19.05 -9.36
N ALA A 354 7.26 19.19 -10.52
CA ALA A 354 6.86 20.50 -11.05
C ALA A 354 5.82 21.24 -10.20
N ILE A 355 5.09 20.54 -9.33
CA ILE A 355 4.20 21.12 -8.31
C ILE A 355 4.84 21.13 -6.92
N GLY A 356 6.16 20.96 -6.82
CA GLY A 356 6.92 21.16 -5.58
C GLY A 356 6.99 19.95 -4.64
N VAL A 357 6.58 18.75 -5.08
CA VAL A 357 6.68 17.54 -4.26
C VAL A 357 8.15 17.22 -3.97
N GLN A 358 8.46 17.00 -2.70
CA GLN A 358 9.77 16.54 -2.23
C GLN A 358 9.69 15.06 -1.89
N TRP A 359 10.48 14.21 -2.55
CA TRP A 359 10.54 12.78 -2.23
C TRP A 359 11.28 12.56 -0.91
N ILE A 360 10.55 12.16 0.14
CA ILE A 360 11.07 12.08 1.52
C ILE A 360 11.24 10.64 2.03
N LYS A 361 10.64 9.66 1.37
CA LYS A 361 10.71 8.24 1.74
C LYS A 361 10.90 7.37 0.51
N ARG A 362 11.63 6.27 0.69
CA ARG A 362 11.87 5.26 -0.35
C ARG A 362 11.59 3.87 0.21
N HIS A 363 10.72 3.13 -0.48
CA HIS A 363 10.42 1.72 -0.21
C HIS A 363 10.94 0.85 -1.35
N ARG A 364 11.75 -0.15 -1.02
CA ARG A 364 12.41 -1.03 -1.99
C ARG A 364 11.77 -2.41 -2.03
N ASN A 365 11.48 -2.86 -3.23
CA ASN A 365 11.28 -4.25 -3.57
C ASN A 365 12.61 -4.85 -4.05
N TYR A 366 12.75 -6.14 -3.80
CA TYR A 366 13.92 -6.95 -4.10
C TYR A 366 13.52 -8.16 -4.90
N ARG A 367 14.49 -8.69 -5.63
CA ARG A 367 14.36 -9.94 -6.36
C ARG A 367 15.59 -10.82 -6.18
N ARG A 368 15.39 -12.13 -6.31
CA ARG A 368 16.44 -13.14 -6.30
C ARG A 368 16.03 -14.33 -7.16
N GLN A 369 16.95 -14.82 -7.97
CA GLN A 369 16.79 -16.08 -8.71
C GLN A 369 17.07 -17.27 -7.77
N LEU A 370 16.31 -18.35 -7.89
CA LEU A 370 16.32 -19.49 -6.97
C LEU A 370 17.15 -20.67 -7.44
#